data_AF-A0A528TGB1-F1
#
_entry.id   AF-A0A528TGB1-F1
#
_cell.length_a   1.000
_cell.length_b   1.000
_cell.length_c   1.000
_cell.angle_alpha   90.00
_cell.angle_beta   90.00
_cell.angle_gamma   90.00
#
_symmetry.space_group_name_H-M   'P 1'
#
loop_
_entity.id
_entity.type
_entity.pdbx_description
1 polymer ?
#
loop_
_entity_poly.entity_id
_entity_poly.type
_entity_poly.pdbx_seq_one_letter_code
_entity_poly.pdbx_strand_id
1 'polypeptide(L)'
;SLDRARADNSVNAQKGLFAQIDKVDVVDPATVKVTLKNPQGSFLYNMGWGDAVMVSPKSADTNKEKPVGTGPFKFQNWAKGSSITLVKSDNYWGAPV
;
A
#
# COMPACT_ATOMS: atom_id res chain seq x y z
N SER A 1 0.98 2.65 -4.27
CA SER A 1 1.45 4.03 -4.10
C SER A 1 0.27 4.91 -3.71
N LEU A 2 0.54 6.10 -3.18
CA LEU A 2 -0.49 7.10 -2.84
C LEU A 2 -1.24 7.57 -4.09
N ASP A 3 -0.56 7.78 -5.22
CA ASP A 3 -1.21 8.20 -6.47
C ASP A 3 -2.19 7.17 -7.02
N ARG A 4 -1.81 5.88 -7.04
CA ARG A 4 -2.74 4.81 -7.43
C ARG A 4 -3.95 4.78 -6.50
N ALA A 5 -3.74 4.94 -5.19
CA ALA A 5 -4.82 4.86 -4.21
C ALA A 5 -5.85 5.98 -4.38
N ARG A 6 -5.42 7.17 -4.81
CA ARG A 6 -6.30 8.34 -5.05
C ARG A 6 -6.76 8.52 -6.50
N ALA A 7 -6.25 7.73 -7.44
CA ALA A 7 -6.61 7.83 -8.86
C ALA A 7 -8.13 7.68 -9.10
N ASP A 8 -8.65 8.30 -10.15
CA ASP A 8 -10.09 8.29 -10.45
C ASP A 8 -10.66 6.87 -10.59
N ASN A 9 -9.90 5.99 -11.25
CA ASN A 9 -10.23 4.58 -11.43
C ASN A 9 -9.79 3.66 -10.27
N SER A 10 -9.36 4.22 -9.14
CA SER A 10 -8.97 3.42 -7.96
C SER A 10 -10.12 2.57 -7.46
N VAL A 11 -9.87 1.27 -7.31
CA VAL A 11 -10.80 0.29 -6.72
C VAL A 11 -10.52 0.05 -5.22
N ASN A 12 -9.71 0.90 -4.59
CA ASN A 12 -9.45 0.83 -3.16
C ASN A 12 -10.74 1.13 -2.39
N ALA A 13 -11.17 0.22 -1.52
CA ALA A 13 -12.38 0.39 -0.69
C ALA A 13 -12.33 1.66 0.18
N GLN A 14 -11.11 2.09 0.54
CA GLN A 14 -10.85 3.26 1.36
C GLN A 14 -10.29 4.45 0.55
N LYS A 15 -10.69 4.59 -0.73
CA LYS A 15 -10.27 5.70 -1.61
C LYS A 15 -10.43 7.08 -0.94
N GLY A 16 -11.47 7.24 -0.11
CA GLY A 16 -11.74 8.48 0.64
C GLY A 16 -10.60 8.92 1.57
N LEU A 17 -9.82 7.98 2.13
CA LEU A 17 -8.69 8.30 3.01
C LEU A 17 -7.60 9.12 2.30
N PHE A 18 -7.51 9.01 0.97
CA PHE A 18 -6.48 9.67 0.15
C PHE A 18 -6.99 10.95 -0.52
N ALA A 19 -8.29 11.27 -0.42
CA ALA A 19 -8.93 12.36 -1.15
C ALA A 19 -8.39 13.76 -0.78
N GLN A 20 -7.88 13.89 0.45
CA GLN A 20 -7.27 15.12 0.97
C GLN A 20 -5.82 15.31 0.49
N ILE A 21 -5.19 14.31 -0.13
CA ILE A 21 -3.86 14.46 -0.72
C ILE A 21 -3.97 15.32 -1.98
N ASP A 22 -3.33 16.48 -1.95
CA ASP A 22 -3.20 17.38 -3.09
C ASP A 22 -2.03 16.93 -3.98
N LYS A 23 -0.85 16.78 -3.38
CA LYS A 23 0.38 16.48 -4.10
C LYS A 23 1.26 15.48 -3.34
N VAL A 24 1.98 14.66 -4.09
CA VAL A 24 3.02 13.76 -3.60
C VAL A 24 4.28 14.06 -4.38
N ASP A 25 5.32 14.51 -3.69
CA ASP A 25 6.62 14.84 -4.26
C ASP A 25 7.67 13.86 -3.74
N VAL A 26 8.44 13.26 -4.65
CA VAL A 26 9.66 12.53 -4.29
C VAL A 26 10.77 13.55 -4.14
N VAL A 27 11.24 13.76 -2.91
CA VAL A 27 12.31 14.72 -2.62
C VAL A 27 13.67 14.06 -2.88
N ASP A 28 13.81 12.81 -2.43
CA ASP A 28 14.99 11.95 -2.63
C ASP A 28 14.57 10.46 -2.45
N PRO A 29 15.49 9.47 -2.59
CA PRO A 29 15.14 8.05 -2.49
C PRO A 29 14.50 7.59 -1.16
N ALA A 30 14.72 8.31 -0.06
CA ALA A 30 14.21 7.97 1.27
C ALA A 30 13.20 9.01 1.81
N THR A 31 12.96 10.09 1.07
CA THR A 31 12.09 11.20 1.51
C THR A 31 10.95 11.44 0.52
N VAL A 32 9.72 11.34 1.02
CA VAL A 32 8.50 11.72 0.30
C VAL A 32 7.82 12.87 1.03
N LYS A 33 7.45 13.92 0.30
CA LYS A 33 6.64 15.03 0.79
C LYS A 33 5.20 14.87 0.32
N VAL A 34 4.25 14.92 1.25
CA VAL A 34 2.81 14.91 0.96
C VAL A 34 2.22 16.27 1.33
N THR A 35 1.57 16.92 0.37
CA THR A 35 0.82 18.15 0.60
C THR A 35 -0.66 17.83 0.60
N LEU A 36 -1.39 18.34 1.60
CA LEU A 36 -2.83 18.15 1.75
C LEU A 36 -3.60 19.38 1.28
N LYS A 37 -4.81 19.19 0.75
CA LYS A 37 -5.69 20.26 0.29
C LYS A 37 -6.14 21.17 1.43
N ASN A 38 -6.36 20.58 2.61
CA ASN A 38 -6.77 21.26 3.84
C ASN A 38 -6.06 20.61 5.04
N PRO A 39 -5.94 21.32 6.18
CA PRO A 39 -5.51 20.70 7.43
C PRO A 39 -6.35 19.46 7.76
N GLN A 40 -5.70 18.34 8.02
CA GLN A 40 -6.35 17.06 8.30
C GLN A 40 -5.62 16.30 9.40
N GLY A 41 -6.09 16.44 10.65
CA GLY A 41 -5.44 15.85 11.83
C GLY A 41 -5.43 14.32 11.82
N SER A 42 -6.39 13.67 11.14
CA SER A 42 -6.44 12.21 11.02
C SER A 42 -5.51 11.63 9.95
N PHE A 43 -4.78 12.45 9.20
CA PHE A 43 -4.01 11.98 8.03
C PHE A 43 -3.06 10.83 8.37
N LEU A 44 -2.24 10.98 9.43
CA LEU A 44 -1.30 9.94 9.82
C LEU A 44 -1.99 8.66 10.30
N TYR A 45 -3.11 8.80 11.02
CA TYR A 45 -3.93 7.67 11.43
C TYR A 45 -4.47 6.91 10.22
N ASN A 46 -4.99 7.62 9.23
CA ASN A 46 -5.51 7.04 7.98
C ASN A 46 -4.42 6.30 7.19
N MET A 47 -3.18 6.81 7.19
CA MET A 47 -2.04 6.14 6.55
C MET A 47 -1.59 4.87 7.29
N GLY A 48 -2.04 4.64 8.52
CA GLY A 48 -1.80 3.41 9.26
C GLY A 48 -2.79 2.27 8.96
N TRP A 49 -3.84 2.52 8.17
CA TRP A 49 -4.83 1.49 7.85
C TRP A 49 -4.29 0.45 6.86
N GLY A 50 -4.85 -0.77 6.92
CA GLY A 50 -4.44 -1.87 6.03
C GLY A 50 -4.63 -1.57 4.54
N ASP A 51 -5.57 -0.69 4.20
CA ASP A 51 -5.81 -0.27 2.81
C ASP A 51 -4.85 0.83 2.32
N ALA A 52 -3.97 1.33 3.20
CA ALA A 52 -2.91 2.30 2.90
C ALA A 52 -1.51 1.68 2.73
N VAL A 53 -1.43 0.34 2.69
CA VAL A 53 -0.15 -0.36 2.49
C VAL A 53 0.53 -0.02 1.17
N MET A 54 1.86 -0.06 1.18
CA MET A 54 2.67 0.06 -0.02
C MET A 54 2.69 -1.25 -0.79
N VAL A 55 2.48 -1.13 -2.09
CA VAL A 55 2.41 -2.24 -3.04
C VAL A 55 3.41 -1.95 -4.15
N SER A 56 4.14 -2.99 -4.57
CA SER A 56 5.07 -2.90 -5.68
C SER A 56 4.37 -2.41 -6.94
N PRO A 57 4.90 -1.39 -7.64
CA PRO A 57 4.34 -0.95 -8.92
C PRO A 57 4.21 -2.09 -9.94
N LYS A 58 5.16 -3.05 -9.92
CA LYS A 58 5.18 -4.20 -10.83
C LYS A 58 4.01 -5.16 -10.65
N SER A 59 3.36 -5.18 -9.48
CA SER A 59 2.24 -6.08 -9.19
C SER A 59 0.92 -5.32 -9.01
N ALA A 60 0.89 -4.01 -9.25
CA ALA A 60 -0.26 -3.18 -8.92
C ALA A 60 -1.54 -3.64 -9.65
N ASP A 61 -1.42 -4.01 -10.92
CA ASP A 61 -2.55 -4.44 -11.75
C ASP A 61 -3.10 -5.81 -11.35
N THR A 62 -2.23 -6.71 -10.90
CA THR A 62 -2.58 -8.07 -10.47
C THR A 62 -2.70 -8.21 -8.96
N ASN A 63 -2.69 -7.10 -8.21
CA ASN A 63 -2.56 -7.12 -6.74
C ASN A 63 -3.69 -7.89 -6.04
N LYS A 64 -4.85 -8.01 -6.70
CA LYS A 64 -6.00 -8.77 -6.21
C LYS A 64 -5.70 -10.27 -6.04
N GLU A 65 -4.78 -10.81 -6.82
CA GLU A 65 -4.48 -12.25 -6.85
C GLU A 65 -3.01 -12.58 -6.61
N LYS A 66 -2.11 -11.67 -6.97
CA LYS A 66 -0.64 -11.82 -6.85
C LYS A 66 -0.05 -10.59 -6.16
N PRO A 67 -0.36 -10.35 -4.88
CA PRO A 67 0.13 -9.19 -4.17
C PRO A 67 1.64 -9.27 -3.92
N VAL A 68 2.33 -8.15 -4.13
CA VAL A 68 3.74 -7.99 -3.77
C VAL A 68 3.88 -6.75 -2.89
N GLY A 69 4.21 -6.98 -1.62
CA GLY A 69 4.44 -5.95 -0.60
C GLY A 69 5.82 -6.06 0.04
N THR A 70 5.99 -5.39 1.17
CA THR A 70 7.26 -5.29 1.92
C THR A 70 7.23 -5.97 3.29
N GLY A 71 6.17 -6.75 3.55
CA GLY A 71 5.93 -7.40 4.84
C GLY A 71 6.81 -8.64 5.10
N PRO A 72 6.68 -9.24 6.30
CA PRO A 72 7.49 -10.37 6.73
C PRO A 72 7.17 -11.69 6.00
N PHE A 73 6.05 -11.74 5.27
CA PHE A 73 5.65 -12.91 4.47
C PHE A 73 5.39 -12.52 3.02
N LYS A 74 5.74 -13.42 2.10
CA LYS A 74 5.48 -13.36 0.67
C LYS A 74 4.27 -14.24 0.34
N PHE A 75 3.41 -13.76 -0.55
CA PHE A 75 2.35 -14.59 -1.13
C PHE A 75 2.97 -15.73 -1.95
N GLN A 76 2.57 -16.96 -1.68
CA GLN A 76 3.00 -18.14 -2.44
C GLN A 76 1.90 -18.66 -3.35
N ASN A 77 0.71 -18.92 -2.79
CA ASN A 77 -0.39 -19.51 -3.55
C ASN A 77 -1.76 -19.17 -2.97
N TRP A 78 -2.80 -19.21 -3.83
CA TRP A 78 -4.19 -19.12 -3.42
C TRP A 78 -5.02 -20.23 -4.07
N ALA A 79 -5.45 -21.19 -3.26
CA ALA A 79 -6.51 -22.12 -3.61
C ALA A 79 -7.87 -21.45 -3.32
N LYS A 80 -8.50 -20.84 -4.33
CA LYS A 80 -9.75 -20.08 -4.17
C LYS A 80 -10.84 -20.94 -3.51
N GLY A 81 -11.49 -20.38 -2.49
CA GLY A 81 -12.49 -21.08 -1.68
C GLY A 81 -11.92 -22.04 -0.63
N SER A 82 -10.60 -22.15 -0.49
CA SER A 82 -9.95 -23.06 0.46
C SER A 82 -8.89 -22.36 1.31
N SER A 83 -7.77 -21.93 0.72
CA SER A 83 -6.60 -21.49 1.49
C SER A 83 -5.71 -20.50 0.75
N ILE A 84 -5.01 -19.67 1.53
CA ILE A 84 -3.92 -18.83 1.07
C ILE A 84 -2.65 -19.31 1.77
N THR A 85 -1.61 -19.59 0.99
CA THR A 85 -0.29 -19.96 1.50
C THR A 85 0.64 -18.77 1.41
N LEU A 86 1.25 -18.42 2.54
CA LEU A 86 2.28 -17.40 2.66
C LEU A 86 3.57 -18.07 3.13
N VAL A 87 4.71 -17.59 2.64
CA VAL A 87 6.04 -18.05 3.06
C VAL A 87 6.84 -16.90 3.64
N LYS A 88 7.79 -17.18 4.54
CA LYS A 88 8.66 -16.15 5.12
C LYS A 88 9.37 -15.35 4.02
N SER A 89 9.48 -14.05 4.21
CA SER A 89 10.25 -13.16 3.34
C SER A 89 11.69 -13.10 3.78
N ASP A 90 12.60 -13.62 2.96
CA ASP A 90 14.06 -13.56 3.21
C ASP A 90 14.61 -12.13 3.13
N ASN A 91 13.85 -11.21 2.52
CA ASN A 91 14.21 -9.81 2.32
C ASN A 91 13.41 -8.87 3.24
N TYR A 92 12.85 -9.38 4.34
CA TYR A 92 12.18 -8.50 5.29
C TYR A 92 13.19 -7.59 5.98
N TRP A 93 12.91 -6.29 5.97
CA TRP A 93 13.81 -5.26 6.47
C TRP A 93 13.74 -5.09 8.00
N GLY A 94 12.67 -5.57 8.64
CA GLY A 94 12.50 -5.52 10.09
C GLY A 94 13.07 -6.75 10.80
N ALA A 95 12.89 -6.80 12.12
CA ALA A 95 13.24 -8.00 12.89
C ALA A 95 12.40 -9.20 12.40
N PRO A 96 13.01 -10.39 12.26
CA PRO A 96 12.27 -11.59 11.92
C PRO A 96 11.17 -11.84 12.96
N VAL A 97 9.94 -12.04 12.48
CA VAL A 97 8.82 -12.55 13.29
C VAL A 97 8.98 -14.04 13.58
#